data_AF-A0A2E1VY74-F1
#
_entry.id   AF-A0A2E1VY74-F1
#
_cell.length_a   1.000
_cell.length_b   1.000
_cell.length_c   1.000
_cell.angle_alpha   90.00
_cell.angle_beta   90.00
_cell.angle_gamma   90.00
#
_symmetry.space_group_name_H-M   'P 1'
#
loop_
_entity.id
_entity.type
_entity.pdbx_description
1 polymer ?
#
loop_
_entity_poly.entity_id
_entity_poly.type
_entity_poly.pdbx_seq_one_letter_code
_entity_poly.pdbx_strand_id
1 'polypeptide(L)'
;MSKFECPESGDPLMPSCHLVADTLSDYLEEQLSDADRMLLEEHLRACGLCMVYLDQFRAVYRVAGQVDCSELPDDFEEVMGAVIRRWQADRQADGKE
;
A
#
# COMPACT_ATOMS: atom_id res chain seq x y z
N MET A 1 -7.90 -20.82 8.66
CA MET A 1 -7.90 -19.43 8.15
C MET A 1 -7.03 -18.61 9.09
N SER A 2 -5.72 -18.66 8.88
CA SER A 2 -4.69 -17.85 9.57
C SER A 2 -3.56 -17.73 8.58
N LYS A 3 -3.50 -16.64 7.80
CA LYS A 3 -2.44 -16.47 6.77
C LYS A 3 -1.88 -15.05 6.71
N PHE A 4 -2.23 -14.21 7.69
CA PHE A 4 -1.76 -12.84 7.83
C PHE A 4 -1.18 -12.65 9.23
N GLU A 5 -0.25 -13.51 9.61
CA GLU A 5 0.66 -13.21 10.71
C GLU A 5 1.97 -12.84 10.05
N CYS A 6 2.14 -11.55 9.77
CA CYS A 6 3.43 -10.99 9.37
C CYS A 6 4.26 -10.87 10.65
N PRO A 7 5.32 -11.67 10.83
CA PRO A 7 6.21 -11.49 11.98
C PRO A 7 6.94 -10.16 11.78
N GLU A 8 6.73 -9.22 12.68
CA GLU A 8 7.46 -7.96 12.74
C GLU A 8 8.92 -8.26 13.14
N SER A 9 9.73 -8.74 12.20
CA SER A 9 11.16 -8.97 12.40
C SER A 9 11.91 -7.74 11.92
N GLY A 10 12.31 -6.89 12.85
CA GLY A 10 13.26 -5.80 12.64
C GLY A 10 14.68 -6.30 12.35
N ASP A 11 14.83 -7.15 11.33
CA ASP A 11 16.11 -7.57 10.79
C ASP A 11 16.43 -6.72 9.55
N PRO A 12 17.56 -6.01 9.49
CA PRO A 12 17.91 -5.12 8.37
C PRO A 12 18.17 -5.87 7.05
N LEU A 13 18.25 -7.21 7.05
CA LEU A 13 18.33 -8.04 5.85
C LEU A 13 16.96 -8.58 5.40
N MET A 14 15.90 -8.38 6.20
CA MET A 14 14.53 -8.79 5.88
C MET A 14 13.60 -7.58 6.07
N PRO A 15 13.35 -6.79 5.02
CA PRO A 15 12.45 -5.64 5.13
C PRO A 15 11.06 -6.09 5.62
N SER A 16 10.41 -5.25 6.42
CA SER A 16 9.05 -5.56 6.87
C SER A 16 8.14 -5.78 5.67
N CYS A 17 7.14 -6.66 5.82
CA CYS A 17 6.18 -6.92 4.75
C CYS A 17 5.52 -5.63 4.25
N HIS A 18 5.31 -4.66 5.14
CA HIS A 18 4.76 -3.35 4.80
C HIS A 18 5.70 -2.54 3.91
N LEU A 19 6.99 -2.44 4.28
CA LEU A 19 7.96 -1.69 3.49
C LEU A 19 8.11 -2.26 2.07
N VAL A 20 8.07 -3.59 1.94
CA VAL A 20 8.09 -4.24 0.63
C VAL A 20 6.81 -3.92 -0.15
N ALA A 21 5.64 -4.01 0.49
CA ALA A 21 4.37 -3.70 -0.14
C ALA A 21 4.30 -2.25 -0.64
N ASP A 22 4.76 -1.29 0.18
CA ASP A 22 4.80 0.14 -0.16
C ASP A 22 5.74 0.35 -1.36
N THR A 23 6.97 -0.19 -1.30
CA THR A 23 7.95 -0.05 -2.38
C THR A 23 7.44 -0.59 -3.72
N LEU A 24 6.78 -1.75 -3.71
CA LEU A 24 6.22 -2.34 -4.92
C LEU A 24 4.98 -1.58 -5.42
N SER A 25 4.18 -1.01 -4.53
CA SER A 25 3.03 -0.18 -4.90
C SER A 25 3.50 1.12 -5.54
N ASP A 26 4.45 1.82 -4.91
CA ASP A 26 5.09 3.02 -5.44
C ASP A 26 5.75 2.76 -6.80
N TYR A 27 6.35 1.58 -7.00
CA TYR A 27 6.90 1.18 -8.30
C TYR A 27 5.82 1.04 -9.39
N LEU A 28 4.67 0.43 -9.05
CA LEU A 28 3.56 0.23 -9.99
C LEU A 28 2.79 1.52 -10.29
N GLU A 29 2.77 2.45 -9.34
CA GLU A 29 2.13 3.77 -9.44
C GLU A 29 3.07 4.85 -10.00
N GLU A 30 4.30 4.47 -10.38
CA GLU A 30 5.33 5.38 -10.90
C GLU A 30 5.70 6.53 -9.94
N GLN A 31 5.63 6.27 -8.64
CA GLN A 31 5.92 7.23 -7.57
C GLN A 31 7.35 7.11 -6.99
N LEU A 32 8.09 6.06 -7.34
CA LEU A 32 9.49 5.92 -6.92
C LEU A 32 10.40 6.98 -7.56
N SER A 33 11.44 7.39 -6.82
CA SER A 33 12.52 8.20 -7.37
C SER A 33 13.29 7.41 -8.45
N ASP A 34 13.91 8.11 -9.41
CA ASP A 34 14.70 7.47 -10.47
C ASP A 34 15.81 6.55 -9.90
N ALA A 35 16.44 6.99 -8.80
CA ALA A 35 17.49 6.23 -8.14
C ALA A 35 16.95 4.92 -7.52
N ASP A 36 15.83 4.99 -6.80
CA ASP A 36 15.23 3.82 -6.14
C ASP A 36 14.65 2.85 -7.17
N ARG A 37 14.04 3.38 -8.23
CA ARG A 37 13.54 2.59 -9.36
C ARG A 37 14.67 1.81 -10.02
N MET A 38 15.81 2.44 -10.29
CA MET A 38 16.98 1.76 -10.87
C MET A 38 17.48 0.61 -9.97
N LEU A 39 17.60 0.85 -8.66
CA LEU A 39 18.04 -0.15 -7.70
C LEU A 39 17.08 -1.35 -7.63
N LEU A 40 15.77 -1.08 -7.59
CA LEU A 40 14.76 -2.12 -7.57
C LEU A 40 14.79 -2.95 -8.88
N GLU A 41 14.87 -2.30 -10.03
CA GLU A 41 14.94 -2.98 -11.33
C GLU A 41 16.21 -3.83 -11.48
N GLU A 42 17.35 -3.37 -10.94
CA GLU A 42 18.57 -4.18 -10.88
C GLU A 42 18.34 -5.46 -10.05
N HIS A 43 17.71 -5.32 -8.88
CA HIS A 43 17.41 -6.47 -8.03
C HIS A 43 16.43 -7.45 -8.70
N LEU A 44 15.36 -6.94 -9.32
CA LEU A 44 14.37 -7.77 -10.03
C LEU A 44 15.01 -8.56 -11.19
N ARG A 45 16.00 -7.99 -11.87
CA ARG A 45 16.79 -8.70 -12.88
C ARG A 45 17.68 -9.79 -12.29
N ALA A 46 18.20 -9.59 -11.08
CA ALA A 46 19.09 -10.53 -10.40
C ALA A 46 18.34 -11.63 -9.60
N CYS A 47 17.08 -11.42 -9.22
CA CYS A 47 16.33 -12.30 -8.32
C CYS A 47 14.97 -12.73 -8.92
N GLY A 48 14.90 -13.97 -9.40
CA GLY A 48 13.68 -14.55 -9.96
C GLY A 48 12.52 -14.68 -8.96
N LEU A 49 12.81 -14.85 -7.66
CA LEU A 49 11.76 -14.90 -6.62
C LEU A 49 11.05 -13.55 -6.44
N CYS A 50 11.81 -12.46 -6.45
CA CYS A 50 11.23 -11.11 -6.36
C CYS A 50 10.46 -10.74 -7.63
N MET A 51 10.88 -11.24 -8.79
CA MET A 51 10.11 -11.10 -10.03
C MET A 51 8.74 -11.80 -9.93
N VAL A 52 8.71 -13.03 -9.42
CA VAL A 52 7.44 -13.75 -9.17
C VAL A 52 6.57 -13.01 -8.16
N TYR A 53 7.17 -12.43 -7.12
CA TYR A 53 6.44 -11.65 -6.13
C TYR A 53 5.84 -10.36 -6.71
N LEU A 54 6.59 -9.65 -7.56
CA LEU A 54 6.09 -8.49 -8.30
C LEU A 54 4.90 -8.87 -9.21
N ASP A 55 4.93 -10.04 -9.84
CA ASP A 55 3.80 -10.49 -10.67
C ASP A 55 2.53 -10.76 -9.85
N GLN A 56 2.66 -11.22 -8.60
CA GLN A 56 1.52 -11.30 -7.67
C GLN A 56 0.98 -9.90 -7.33
N PHE A 57 1.87 -8.95 -7.05
CA PHE A 57 1.49 -7.56 -6.78
C PHE A 57 0.80 -6.89 -7.97
N ARG A 58 1.26 -7.13 -9.20
CA ARG A 58 0.62 -6.67 -10.44
C ARG A 58 -0.82 -7.18 -10.59
N ALA A 59 -1.08 -8.42 -10.17
CA ALA A 59 -2.43 -8.98 -10.21
C ALA A 59 -3.35 -8.25 -9.22
N VAL A 60 -2.86 -7.94 -8.02
CA VAL A 60 -3.61 -7.15 -7.03
C VAL A 60 -3.86 -5.74 -7.55
N TYR A 61 -2.81 -5.06 -8.03
CA TYR A 61 -2.91 -3.70 -8.56
C TYR A 61 -3.89 -3.60 -9.73
N ARG A 62 -3.93 -4.59 -10.63
CA ARG A 62 -4.89 -4.61 -11.73
C ARG A 62 -6.34 -4.66 -11.25
N VAL A 63 -6.63 -5.43 -10.21
CA VAL A 63 -7.98 -5.51 -9.63
C VAL A 63 -8.31 -4.26 -8.83
N ALA A 64 -7.36 -3.74 -8.05
CA ALA A 64 -7.54 -2.52 -7.27
C ALA A 64 -7.73 -1.28 -8.17
N GLY A 65 -6.97 -1.17 -9.27
CA GLY A 65 -7.08 -0.08 -10.24
C GLY A 65 -8.33 -0.14 -11.13
N GLN A 66 -9.17 -1.16 -10.99
CA GLN A 66 -10.51 -1.19 -11.62
C GLN A 66 -11.56 -0.44 -10.79
N VAL A 67 -11.23 -0.01 -9.57
CA VAL A 67 -12.13 0.81 -8.75
C VAL A 67 -12.13 2.23 -9.32
N ASP A 68 -13.20 2.58 -10.03
CA ASP A 68 -13.40 3.90 -10.62
C ASP A 68 -14.21 4.80 -9.68
N CYS A 69 -13.69 6.01 -9.42
CA CYS A 69 -14.41 7.04 -8.67
C CYS A 69 -15.72 7.47 -9.36
N SER A 70 -15.88 7.22 -10.67
CA SER A 70 -17.09 7.53 -11.42
C SER A 70 -18.31 6.68 -11.02
N GLU A 71 -18.11 5.56 -10.33
CA GLU A 71 -19.19 4.73 -9.78
C GLU A 71 -19.69 5.21 -8.40
N LEU A 72 -19.04 6.24 -7.83
CA LEU A 72 -19.42 6.78 -6.53
C LEU A 72 -20.66 7.68 -6.66
N PRO A 73 -21.57 7.67 -5.67
CA PRO A 73 -22.67 8.63 -5.61
C PRO A 73 -22.18 10.09 -5.59
N ASP A 74 -22.96 11.00 -6.18
CA ASP A 74 -22.62 12.43 -6.26
C ASP A 74 -22.39 13.09 -4.88
N ASP A 75 -23.00 12.56 -3.81
CA ASP A 75 -22.89 13.05 -2.43
C ASP A 75 -21.81 12.33 -1.60
N PHE A 76 -21.06 11.40 -2.20
CA PHE A 76 -20.09 10.55 -1.50
C PHE A 76 -19.03 11.37 -0.73
N GLU A 77 -18.43 12.37 -1.37
CA GLU A 77 -17.38 13.20 -0.74
C GLU A 77 -17.91 13.98 0.47
N GLU A 78 -19.14 14.49 0.37
CA GLU A 78 -19.78 15.23 1.46
C GLU A 78 -20.05 14.30 2.66
N VAL A 79 -20.68 13.15 2.39
CA VAL A 79 -21.03 12.15 3.40
C VAL A 79 -19.78 11.60 4.08
N MET A 80 -18.80 11.13 3.30
CA MET A 80 -17.56 10.58 3.84
C MET A 80 -16.75 11.62 4.60
N GLY A 81 -16.69 12.86 4.10
CA GLY A 81 -16.05 13.97 4.79
C GLY A 81 -16.68 14.26 6.15
N ALA A 82 -18.01 14.21 6.27
CA ALA A 82 -18.71 14.38 7.54
C ALA A 82 -18.38 13.26 8.55
N VAL A 83 -18.36 12.01 8.08
CA VAL A 83 -18.00 10.84 8.91
C VAL A 83 -16.56 10.92 9.41
N ILE A 84 -15.60 11.21 8.53
CA ILE A 84 -14.18 11.30 8.89
C ILE A 84 -13.93 12.42 9.90
N ARG A 85 -14.53 13.61 9.70
CA ARG A 85 -14.40 14.74 10.65
C ARG A 85 -14.90 14.37 12.04
N ARG A 86 -16.05 13.69 12.12
CA ARG A 86 -16.60 13.22 13.38
C ARG A 86 -15.64 12.26 14.08
N TRP A 87 -15.12 11.27 13.36
CA TRP A 87 -14.18 10.30 13.93
C TRP A 87 -12.91 10.97 14.46
N GLN A 88 -12.37 11.94 13.73
CA GLN A 88 -11.20 12.70 14.18
C GLN A 88 -11.50 13.53 15.44
N ALA A 89 -12.69 14.10 15.57
CA ALA A 89 -13.11 14.83 16.76
C ALA A 89 -13.24 13.90 17.98
N ASP A 90 -13.83 12.71 17.79
CA ASP A 90 -14.00 11.70 18.85
C ASP A 90 -12.63 11.22 19.36
N ARG A 91 -11.68 10.89 18.47
CA ARG A 91 -10.31 10.47 18.85
C ARG A 91 -9.52 11.57 19.59
N GLN A 92 -9.79 12.84 19.28
CA GLN A 92 -9.14 13.97 19.95
C GLN A 92 -9.73 14.24 21.35
N ALA A 93 -11.01 13.91 21.56
CA ALA A 93 -11.64 14.00 22.87
C ALA A 93 -11.15 12.89 23.81
N ASP A 94 -10.99 11.66 23.30
CA ASP A 94 -10.52 10.49 24.06
C ASP A 94 -9.03 10.57 24.44
N GLY A 95 -8.23 11.36 23.70
CA GLY A 95 -6.80 11.57 23.97
C GLY A 95 -6.50 12.69 24.97
N LYS A 96 -7.53 13.30 25.59
CA LYS A 96 -7.41 14.42 26.54
C LYS A 96 -7.67 14.03 28.01
N GLU A 97 -7.60 12.74 28.35
CA GLU A 97 -7.66 12.22 29.73
C GLU A 97 -6.28 11.93 30.31
#